data_AF-A0A965P3V5-F1
#
_entry.id   AF-A0A965P3V5-F1
#
_cell.length_a   1.000
_cell.length_b   1.000
_cell.length_c   1.000
_cell.angle_alpha   90.00
_cell.angle_beta   90.00
_cell.angle_gamma   90.00
#
_symmetry.space_group_name_H-M   'P 1'
#
loop_
_entity.id
_entity.type
_entity.pdbx_description
1 polymer ?
#
loop_
_entity_poly.entity_id
_entity_poly.type
_entity_poly.pdbx_seq_one_letter_code
_entity_poly.pdbx_strand_id
1 'polypeptide(L)' 'LGWIGGPGRGRALGVGEVKFTGQVTPDVKRVVYKITLKRVINRKLVMGIADGVLEADGVPIYTATDMRVGLFGATEAPKG' A
#
# COMPACT_ATOMS: atom_id res chain seq x y z
N LEU A 1 -3.51 -7.47 0.11
CA LEU A 1 -3.39 -8.45 1.22
C LEU A 1 -4.74 -9.02 1.62
N GLY A 2 -5.73 -8.21 2.01
CA GLY A 2 -7.09 -8.72 2.25
C GLY A 2 -7.74 -9.37 1.01
N TRP A 3 -7.52 -8.79 -0.18
CA TRP A 3 -8.04 -9.33 -1.45
C TRP A 3 -7.54 -10.75 -1.77
N ILE A 4 -6.36 -11.14 -1.30
CA ILE A 4 -5.81 -12.50 -1.47
C ILE A 4 -6.15 -13.43 -0.29
N GLY A 5 -7.11 -13.05 0.56
CA GLY A 5 -7.55 -13.84 1.72
C GLY A 5 -6.66 -13.75 2.96
N GLY A 6 -5.76 -12.77 3.05
CA GLY A 6 -4.92 -12.59 4.24
C GLY A 6 -5.77 -12.23 5.48
N PRO A 7 -5.65 -12.97 6.60
CA PRO A 7 -6.41 -12.69 7.82
C PRO A 7 -5.83 -11.52 8.62
N GLY A 8 -6.68 -10.84 9.40
CA GLY A 8 -6.31 -9.73 10.28
C GLY A 8 -6.58 -8.33 9.71
N ARG A 9 -6.39 -7.30 10.55
CA ARG A 9 -6.60 -5.90 10.22
C ARG A 9 -5.32 -5.28 9.66
N GLY A 10 -5.44 -4.53 8.57
CA GLY A 10 -4.31 -3.84 7.95
C GLY A 10 -3.73 -2.73 8.82
N ARG A 11 -2.39 -2.63 8.82
CA ARG A 11 -1.63 -1.51 9.39
C ARG A 11 -0.48 -1.15 8.44
N ALA A 12 -0.37 0.14 8.12
CA ALA A 12 0.83 0.66 7.48
C ALA A 12 1.99 0.58 8.49
N LEU A 13 3.13 0.07 8.05
CA LEU A 13 4.34 -0.09 8.86
C LEU A 13 5.42 0.94 8.50
N GLY A 14 5.22 1.65 7.39
CA GLY A 14 6.10 2.70 6.93
C GLY A 14 6.39 2.56 5.44
N VAL A 15 7.36 3.36 5.01
CA VAL A 15 7.81 3.50 3.64
C VAL A 15 9.33 3.67 3.66
N GLY A 16 10.01 3.31 2.58
CA GLY A 16 11.44 3.57 2.41
C GLY A 16 11.65 5.05 2.08
N GLU A 17 11.57 5.39 0.80
CA GLU A 17 11.68 6.76 0.31
C GLU A 17 10.32 7.24 -0.21
N VAL A 18 10.03 8.53 0.00
CA VAL A 18 8.92 9.23 -0.65
C VAL A 18 9.45 10.50 -1.29
N LYS A 19 9.11 10.72 -2.56
CA LYS A 19 9.41 11.98 -3.25
C LYS A 19 8.12 12.65 -3.69
N PHE A 20 8.03 13.94 -3.40
CA PHE A 20 6.98 14.82 -3.89
C PHE A 20 7.61 15.81 -4.87
N THR A 21 7.26 15.73 -6.15
CA THR A 21 7.81 16.60 -7.20
C THR A 21 6.73 17.45 -7.89
N GLY A 22 5.49 17.36 -7.41
CA GLY A 22 4.36 18.15 -7.89
C GLY A 22 3.29 18.27 -6.80
N GLN A 23 2.08 18.63 -7.18
CA GLN A 23 0.95 18.77 -6.25
C GLN A 23 -0.36 18.46 -6.97
N VAL A 24 -1.38 18.08 -6.20
CA VAL A 24 -2.76 17.98 -6.71
C VAL A 24 -3.46 19.29 -6.39
N THR A 25 -3.71 20.11 -7.42
CA THR A 25 -4.45 21.37 -7.32
C THR A 25 -5.95 21.15 -7.60
N PRO A 26 -6.83 22.13 -7.29
CA PRO A 26 -8.27 21.98 -7.54
C PRO A 26 -8.68 21.76 -9.01
N ASP A 27 -7.83 22.10 -9.97
CA ASP A 27 -8.08 21.91 -11.41
C ASP A 27 -7.83 20.47 -11.90
N VAL A 28 -7.04 19.67 -11.17
CA VAL A 28 -6.74 18.26 -11.50
C VAL A 28 -8.03 17.45 -11.61
N LYS A 29 -8.20 16.71 -12.71
CA LYS A 29 -9.43 15.95 -12.98
C LYS A 29 -9.36 14.50 -12.54
N ARG A 30 -8.17 13.90 -12.58
CA ARG A 30 -7.97 12.49 -12.28
C ARG A 30 -6.64 12.23 -11.60
N VAL A 31 -6.71 11.57 -10.46
CA VAL A 31 -5.55 10.97 -9.79
C VAL A 31 -5.50 9.48 -10.06
N VAL A 32 -4.33 8.95 -10.41
CA VAL A 32 -4.11 7.51 -10.63
C VAL A 32 -3.04 7.01 -9.68
N TYR A 33 -3.37 6.01 -8.88
CA TYR A 33 -2.43 5.29 -8.04
C TYR A 33 -1.98 4.02 -8.77
N LYS A 34 -0.70 3.93 -9.10
CA LYS A 34 -0.07 2.73 -9.66
C LYS A 34 0.73 2.05 -8.57
N ILE A 35 0.39 0.81 -8.25
CA ILE A 35 1.04 0.04 -7.18
C ILE A 35 1.66 -1.21 -7.78
N THR A 36 2.95 -1.39 -7.58
CA THR A 36 3.68 -2.58 -8.03
C THR A 36 4.11 -3.38 -6.80
N LEU A 37 3.50 -4.55 -6.61
CA LEU A 37 3.89 -5.45 -5.53
C LEU A 37 5.31 -6.01 -5.80
N LYS A 38 6.25 -5.71 -4.90
CA LYS A 38 7.60 -6.29 -4.91
C LYS A 38 7.62 -7.65 -4.23
N ARG A 39 6.93 -7.77 -3.09
CA ARG A 39 6.93 -8.98 -2.28
C ARG A 39 5.65 -9.10 -1.47
N VAL A 40 5.15 -10.33 -1.36
CA VAL A 40 4.09 -10.72 -0.43
C VAL A 40 4.63 -11.83 0.46
N ILE A 41 4.50 -11.65 1.77
CA ILE A 41 4.91 -12.61 2.79
C ILE A 41 3.63 -13.09 3.46
N ASN A 42 3.35 -14.40 3.38
CA ASN A 42 2.19 -15.02 4.01
C ASN A 42 2.64 -16.11 4.98
N ARG A 43 3.02 -15.70 6.19
CA ARG A 43 3.47 -16.60 7.28
C ARG A 43 2.78 -16.17 8.59
N LYS A 44 3.46 -16.28 9.74
CA LYS A 44 2.96 -15.80 11.05
C LYS A 44 2.51 -14.33 11.01
N LEU A 45 3.18 -13.51 10.21
CA LEU A 45 2.76 -12.15 9.87
C LEU A 45 2.50 -12.09 8.37
N VAL A 46 1.31 -11.64 7.97
CA VAL A 46 1.00 -11.34 6.57
C VAL A 46 1.48 -9.93 6.27
N MET A 47 2.37 -9.77 5.29
CA MET A 47 2.96 -8.48 4.93
C MET A 47 3.08 -8.32 3.41
N GLY A 48 2.81 -7.11 2.92
CA GLY A 48 3.06 -6.70 1.55
C GLY A 48 4.10 -5.60 1.51
N ILE A 49 5.00 -5.70 0.52
CA ILE A 49 5.98 -4.68 0.18
C ILE A 49 5.73 -4.26 -1.27
N ALA A 50 5.62 -2.96 -1.52
CA ALA A 50 5.27 -2.43 -2.83
C ALA A 50 5.96 -1.09 -3.10
N ASP A 51 6.14 -0.78 -4.38
CA ASP A 51 6.41 0.57 -4.84
C ASP A 51 5.13 1.20 -5.38
N GLY A 52 5.08 2.53 -5.36
CA GLY A 52 3.92 3.32 -5.76
C GLY A 52 4.29 4.54 -6.57
N VAL A 53 3.46 4.85 -7.56
CA VAL A 53 3.48 6.12 -8.30
C VAL A 53 2.08 6.72 -8.24
N LEU A 54 2.01 8.02 -7.93
CA LEU A 54 0.79 8.80 -8.06
C LEU A 54 0.93 9.71 -9.26
N GLU A 55 -0.03 9.61 -10.18
CA GLU A 55 -0.15 10.50 -11.34
C GLU A 55 -1.32 11.47 -11.14
N ALA A 56 -1.13 12.74 -11.49
CA ALA A 56 -2.18 13.73 -11.66
C ALA A 56 -2.35 14.01 -13.16
N ASP A 57 -3.53 13.72 -13.70
CA ASP A 57 -3.86 13.84 -15.13
C ASP A 57 -2.81 13.20 -16.06
N GLY A 58 -2.30 12.04 -15.64
CA GLY A 58 -1.31 11.25 -16.39
C GLY A 58 0.16 11.64 -16.14
N VAL A 59 0.43 12.66 -15.34
CA VAL A 59 1.79 13.10 -14.98
C VAL A 59 2.19 12.53 -13.61
N PRO A 60 3.26 11.72 -13.51
CA PRO A 60 3.79 11.27 -12.22
C PRO A 60 4.24 12.44 -11.35
N ILE A 61 3.66 12.58 -10.17
CA ILE A 61 4.01 13.66 -9.22
C ILE A 61 4.55 13.14 -7.90
N TYR A 62 4.15 11.94 -7.46
CA TYR A 62 4.69 11.31 -6.26
C TYR A 62 5.23 9.92 -6.57
N THR A 63 6.33 9.57 -5.89
CA THR A 63 6.86 8.20 -5.89
C THR A 63 7.08 7.74 -4.46
N ALA A 64 6.83 6.47 -4.21
CA ALA A 64 7.06 5.82 -2.93
C ALA A 64 7.74 4.48 -3.17
N THR A 65 8.85 4.22 -2.49
CA THR A 65 9.57 2.95 -2.57
C THR A 65 9.44 2.18 -1.26
N ASP A 66 9.37 0.85 -1.36
CA ASP A 66 9.35 -0.07 -0.22
C ASP A 66 8.27 0.27 0.83
N MET A 67 7.07 0.63 0.36
CA MET A 67 5.88 0.75 1.20
C MET A 67 5.57 -0.60 1.84
N ARG A 68 5.37 -0.61 3.16
CA ARG A 68 5.14 -1.83 3.94
C ARG A 68 3.79 -1.78 4.64
N VAL A 69 2.98 -2.81 4.42
CA VAL A 69 1.69 -3.02 5.11
C VAL A 69 1.66 -4.41 5.70
N GLY A 70 1.29 -4.54 6.97
CA GLY A 70 1.06 -5.82 7.64
C GLY A 70 -0.40 -6.03 8.01
N LEU A 71 -0.84 -7.28 8.15
CA LEU A 71 -2.13 -7.63 8.77
C LEU A 71 -1.90 -8.17 10.18
N PHE A 72 -2.70 -7.69 11.15
CA PHE A 72 -2.55 -8.01 12.58
C PHE A 72 -3.86 -8.47 13.20
N GLY A 73 -3.80 -9.25 14.28
CA GLY A 73 -4.98 -9.63 15.05
C GLY A 73 -5.81 -10.77 14.44
N ALA A 74 -5.16 -11.72 13.79
CA ALA A 74 -5.80 -12.97 13.33
C ALA A 74 -6.10 -13.97 14.48
N THR A 75 -5.84 -13.59 15.74
CA THR A 75 -6.39 -14.24 16.94
C THR A 75 -7.61 -13.41 17.35
N GLU A 76 -8.85 -13.84 17.15
CA GLU A 76 -9.45 -15.11 17.56
C GLU A 76 -10.26 -15.79 16.43
N ALA A 77 -10.07 -17.09 16.25
CA ALA A 77 -11.11 -17.93 15.66
C ALA A 77 -12.24 -18.11 16.69
N PRO A 78 -13.53 -18.16 16.31
CA PRO A 78 -14.60 -18.44 17.25
C PRO A 78 -14.35 -19.81 17.87
N LYS A 79 -14.29 -19.87 19.21
CA LYS A 79 -14.37 -21.13 19.93
C LYS A 79 -15.80 -21.65 19.76
N GLY A 80 -15.96 -22.66 18.90
CA GLY A 80 -17.10 -23.58 18.98
C GLY A 80 -16.97 -24.47 20.21
#